data_AF-A0A1W9Q6W1-F1
#
_entry.id   AF-A0A1W9Q6W1-F1
#
_cell.length_a   1.000
_cell.length_b   1.000
_cell.length_c   1.000
_cell.angle_alpha   90.00
_cell.angle_beta   90.00
_cell.angle_gamma   90.00
#
_symmetry.space_group_name_H-M   'P 1'
#
loop_
_entity.id
_entity.type
_entity.pdbx_description
1 polymer ?
#
loop_
_entity_poly.entity_id
_entity_poly.type
_entity_poly.pdbx_seq_one_letter_code
_entity_poly.pdbx_strand_id
1 'polypeptide(L)'
;MNDQSIPKCVHCQVPMKKWQPPANSTWADSFLWVCFNDECPYFVRGWDHIMKTQQVKASYRHTLNPTTGAAGPLPTWSYEAHKDRIVED
;
A
#
# COMPACT_ATOMS: atom_id res chain seq x y z
N MET A 1 -4.19 -25.27 -1.77
CA MET A 1 -3.88 -24.44 -2.95
C MET A 1 -4.84 -23.26 -2.91
N ASN A 2 -4.48 -22.18 -2.22
CA ASN A 2 -5.30 -20.97 -2.21
C ASN A 2 -4.82 -20.12 -3.39
N ASP A 3 -5.34 -20.40 -4.58
CA ASP A 3 -5.18 -19.58 -5.79
C ASP A 3 -5.98 -18.27 -5.65
N GLN A 4 -5.68 -17.49 -4.62
CA GLN A 4 -6.20 -16.13 -4.53
C GLN A 4 -5.37 -15.28 -5.48
N SER A 5 -5.92 -15.04 -6.66
CA SER A 5 -5.29 -14.26 -7.72
C SER A 5 -4.75 -12.95 -7.15
N ILE A 6 -3.43 -12.76 -7.25
CA ILE A 6 -2.78 -11.57 -6.71
C ILE A 6 -3.36 -10.34 -7.42
N PRO A 7 -4.02 -9.42 -6.70
CA PRO A 7 -4.60 -8.25 -7.32
C PRO A 7 -3.47 -7.36 -7.86
N LYS A 8 -3.75 -6.75 -9.01
CA LYS A 8 -2.84 -5.79 -9.64
C LYS A 8 -3.21 -4.38 -9.20
N CYS A 9 -2.19 -3.57 -8.94
CA CYS A 9 -2.43 -2.17 -8.61
C CYS A 9 -3.10 -1.45 -9.78
N VAL A 10 -4.17 -0.70 -9.53
CA VAL A 10 -4.89 0.04 -10.58
C VAL A 10 -4.04 1.12 -11.26
N HIS A 11 -2.96 1.57 -10.61
CA HIS A 11 -2.11 2.67 -11.10
C HIS A 11 -0.89 2.23 -11.90
N CYS A 12 -0.31 1.05 -11.62
CA CYS A 12 0.89 0.56 -12.28
C CYS A 12 0.77 -0.87 -12.83
N GLN A 13 -0.35 -1.54 -12.59
CA GLN A 13 -0.65 -2.91 -13.04
C GLN A 13 0.33 -4.00 -12.53
N VAL A 14 1.18 -3.65 -11.57
CA VAL A 14 2.11 -4.59 -10.91
C VAL A 14 1.35 -5.38 -9.83
N PRO A 15 1.65 -6.69 -9.66
CA PRO A 15 1.11 -7.50 -8.57
C PRO A 15 1.37 -6.87 -7.21
N MET A 16 0.34 -6.79 -6.37
CA MET A 16 0.43 -6.25 -5.01
C MET A 16 0.98 -7.31 -4.06
N LYS A 17 1.54 -6.88 -2.92
CA LYS A 17 1.99 -7.81 -1.87
C LYS A 17 1.01 -7.80 -0.69
N LYS A 18 0.91 -8.92 0.03
CA LYS A 18 0.18 -8.99 1.29
C LYS A 18 0.93 -8.17 2.33
N TRP A 19 0.21 -7.32 3.04
CA TRP A 19 0.72 -6.51 4.14
C TRP A 19 -0.16 -6.72 5.35
N GLN A 20 0.48 -7.02 6.48
CA GLN A 20 -0.23 -7.19 7.74
C GLN A 20 -0.24 -5.87 8.52
N PRO A 21 -1.42 -5.27 8.77
CA PRO A 21 -1.50 -4.10 9.61
C PRO A 21 -1.05 -4.42 11.06
N PRO A 22 -0.52 -3.44 11.80
CA PRO A 22 -0.24 -3.62 13.22
C PRO A 22 -1.52 -4.01 13.99
N ALA A 23 -1.38 -4.89 14.99
CA ALA A 23 -2.50 -5.39 15.79
C ALA A 23 -3.30 -4.28 16.50
N ASN A 24 -2.67 -3.14 16.80
CA ASN A 24 -3.27 -1.97 17.43
C ASN A 24 -3.79 -0.93 16.42
N SER A 25 -3.92 -1.29 15.14
CA SER A 25 -4.42 -0.38 14.11
C SER A 25 -5.92 -0.50 13.92
N THR A 26 -6.54 0.52 13.32
CA THR A 26 -7.98 0.53 12.99
C THR A 26 -8.31 -0.28 11.74
N TRP A 27 -7.32 -0.90 11.09
CA TRP A 27 -7.53 -1.75 9.92
C TRP A 27 -8.02 -3.11 10.42
N ALA A 28 -9.31 -3.37 10.23
CA ALA A 28 -10.00 -4.53 10.80
C ALA A 28 -9.62 -5.88 10.15
N ASP A 29 -8.93 -5.86 9.02
CA ASP A 29 -8.63 -7.05 8.23
C ASP A 29 -7.28 -7.68 8.60
N SER A 30 -7.24 -9.01 8.56
CA SER A 30 -6.05 -9.81 8.83
C SER A 30 -4.87 -9.44 7.92
N PHE A 31 -5.16 -9.03 6.68
CA PHE A 31 -4.18 -8.50 5.74
C PHE A 31 -4.84 -7.57 4.73
N LEU A 32 -4.05 -6.66 4.16
CA LEU A 32 -4.42 -5.86 3.00
C LEU A 32 -3.44 -6.13 1.87
N TRP A 33 -3.89 -5.94 0.64
CA TRP A 33 -2.99 -5.87 -0.50
C TRP A 33 -2.43 -4.46 -0.60
N VAL A 34 -1.12 -4.33 -0.76
CA VAL A 34 -0.46 -3.03 -0.88
C VAL A 34 0.49 -3.02 -2.07
N CYS A 35 0.48 -1.93 -2.83
CA CYS A 35 1.42 -1.73 -3.93
C CYS A 35 2.76 -1.22 -3.42
N PHE A 36 3.76 -2.12 -3.37
CA PHE A 36 5.14 -1.79 -3.01
C PHE A 36 6.04 -1.51 -4.23
N ASN A 37 5.45 -1.18 -5.39
CA ASN A 37 6.24 -0.72 -6.53
C ASN A 37 6.67 0.74 -6.30
N ASP A 38 7.98 0.97 -6.21
CA ASP A 38 8.59 2.28 -5.97
C ASP A 38 8.54 3.19 -7.20
N GLU A 39 8.26 2.63 -8.38
CA GLU A 39 8.03 3.35 -9.64
C GLU A 39 6.53 3.61 -9.90
N CYS A 40 5.65 3.24 -8.96
CA CYS A 40 4.22 3.42 -9.14
C CYS A 40 3.89 4.91 -9.29
N PRO A 41 3.19 5.34 -10.37
CA PRO A 41 2.87 6.75 -10.58
C PRO A 41 2.06 7.36 -9.45
N TYR A 42 1.28 6.56 -8.72
CA TYR A 42 0.53 7.02 -7.54
C TYR A 42 1.45 7.34 -6.36
N PHE A 43 2.44 6.48 -6.11
CA PHE A 43 3.42 6.66 -5.04
C PHE A 43 4.41 7.79 -5.37
N VAL A 44 4.94 7.85 -6.60
CA VAL A 44 5.86 8.91 -7.01
C VAL A 44 5.20 10.29 -6.94
N ARG A 45 3.98 10.42 -7.49
CA ARG A 45 3.23 11.69 -7.42
C ARG A 45 2.81 12.06 -5.99
N GLY A 46 2.64 11.08 -5.11
CA GLY A 46 2.29 11.31 -3.70
C GLY A 46 3.36 12.11 -2.94
N TRP A 47 4.65 11.87 -3.23
CA TRP A 47 5.75 12.64 -2.64
C TRP A 47 5.65 14.12 -2.96
N ASP A 48 5.47 14.44 -4.24
CA ASP A 48 5.33 15.83 -4.68
C ASP A 48 4.05 16.47 -4.14
N HIS A 49 2.94 15.72 -4.09
CA HIS A 49 1.67 16.22 -3.60
C HIS A 49 1.74 16.61 -2.13
N ILE A 50 2.20 15.70 -1.26
CA ILE A 50 2.28 15.96 0.18
C ILE A 50 3.35 17.02 0.48
N MET A 51 4.46 17.04 -0.26
CA MET A 51 5.46 18.11 -0.12
C MET A 51 4.87 19.48 -0.47
N LYS A 52 4.07 19.59 -1.54
CA LYS A 52 3.44 20.85 -1.95
C LYS A 52 2.31 21.30 -1.01
N THR A 53 1.52 20.38 -0.49
CA THR A 53 0.32 20.72 0.29
C THR A 53 0.55 20.76 1.80
N GLN A 54 1.49 19.98 2.32
CA GLN A 54 1.74 19.82 3.76
C GLN A 54 3.19 20.14 4.14
N GLN A 55 4.10 20.36 3.18
CA GLN A 55 5.53 20.59 3.43
C GLN A 55 6.21 19.49 4.24
N VAL A 56 5.70 18.25 4.14
CA VAL A 56 6.25 17.06 4.79
C VAL A 56 6.78 16.10 3.73
N LYS A 57 7.95 15.51 3.99
CA LYS A 57 8.50 14.44 3.16
C LYS A 57 7.78 13.12 3.46
N ALA A 58 6.61 12.94 2.86
CA ALA A 58 5.84 11.71 2.93
C ALA A 58 5.12 11.46 1.60
N SER A 59 4.66 10.24 1.40
CA SER A 59 3.84 9.83 0.26
C SER A 59 2.79 8.82 0.74
N TYR A 60 2.05 8.21 -0.18
CA TYR A 60 1.08 7.18 0.09
C TYR A 60 1.14 6.08 -0.97
N ARG A 61 0.94 4.83 -0.55
CA ARG A 61 0.84 3.66 -1.42
C ARG A 61 -0.62 3.24 -1.56
N HIS A 62 -0.97 2.63 -2.68
CA HIS A 62 -2.32 2.12 -2.91
C HIS A 62 -2.53 0.83 -2.11
N THR A 63 -3.64 0.77 -1.36
CA THR A 63 -4.10 -0.42 -0.65
C THR A 63 -5.42 -0.92 -1.20
N LEU A 64 -5.64 -2.22 -1.04
CA LEU A 64 -6.89 -2.89 -1.36
C LEU A 64 -7.22 -3.90 -0.26
N ASN A 65 -8.42 -3.79 0.26
CA ASN A 65 -8.98 -4.72 1.22
C ASN A 65 -9.54 -5.96 0.49
N PRO A 66 -9.03 -7.17 0.75
CA PRO A 66 -9.51 -8.39 0.10
C PRO A 66 -10.93 -8.78 0.50
N THR A 67 -11.37 -8.42 1.71
CA THR A 67 -12.67 -8.79 2.28
C THR A 67 -13.79 -7.88 1.76
N THR A 68 -13.56 -6.57 1.78
CA THR A 68 -14.58 -5.56 1.43
C THR A 68 -14.43 -5.00 0.02
N GLY A 69 -13.28 -5.21 -0.63
CA GLY A 69 -12.92 -4.56 -1.90
C GLY A 69 -12.62 -3.06 -1.77
N ALA A 70 -12.64 -2.50 -0.55
CA ALA A 70 -12.34 -1.09 -0.33
C ALA A 70 -10.86 -0.80 -0.64
N ALA A 71 -10.60 0.28 -1.36
CA ALA A 71 -9.25 0.73 -1.67
C ALA A 71 -8.96 2.09 -1.03
N GLY A 72 -7.70 2.33 -0.67
CA GLY A 72 -7.30 3.58 -0.01
C GLY A 72 -5.81 3.88 -0.05
N PRO A 73 -5.40 5.07 0.42
CA PRO A 73 -4.00 5.42 0.59
C PRO A 73 -3.45 4.88 1.92
N LEU A 74 -2.31 4.19 1.86
CA LEU A 74 -1.46 3.88 3.02
C LEU A 74 -0.35 4.93 3.12
N PRO A 75 -0.33 5.78 4.16
CA PRO A 75 0.71 6.79 4.32
C PRO A 75 2.09 6.14 4.52
N THR A 76 3.10 6.71 3.89
CA THR A 76 4.50 6.26 3.88
C THR A 76 5.42 7.43 4.15
N TRP A 77 6.33 7.29 5.12
CA TRP A 77 7.33 8.32 5.46
C TRP A 77 8.69 8.07 4.78
N SER A 78 8.88 6.91 4.16
CA SER A 78 10.09 6.51 3.45
C SER A 78 9.76 5.43 2.42
N TYR A 79 10.72 5.13 1.53
CA TYR A 79 10.60 4.02 0.59
C TYR A 79 10.46 2.68 1.31
N GLU A 80 11.13 2.53 2.45
CA GLU A 80 11.13 1.32 3.27
C GLU A 80 9.94 1.21 4.22
N ALA A 81 9.12 2.26 4.34
CA ALA A 81 7.96 2.24 5.22
C ALA A 81 7.03 1.06 4.87
N HIS A 82 6.67 0.30 5.90
CA HIS A 82 5.80 -0.88 5.85
C HIS A 82 6.37 -2.12 5.17
N LYS A 83 7.58 -2.06 4.60
CA LYS A 83 8.20 -3.23 3.96
C LYS A 83 8.54 -4.33 4.98
N ASP A 84 8.75 -3.96 6.25
CA ASP A 84 8.99 -4.86 7.39
C ASP A 84 7.78 -5.73 7.76
N ARG A 85 6.57 -5.36 7.31
CA ARG A 85 5.32 -6.08 7.57
C ARG A 85 4.72 -6.71 6.31
N ILE A 86 5.52 -6.84 5.26
CA ILE A 86 5.14 -7.62 4.09
C ILE A 86 5.11 -9.08 4.51
N VAL A 87 3.97 -9.73 4.26
CA VAL A 87 3.84 -11.17 4.42
C VAL A 87 4.23 -11.79 3.10
N GLU A 88 5.45 -12.32 3.03
CA GLU A 88 5.89 -13.16 1.92
C GLU A 88 5.36 -14.59 2.20
N ASP A 89 4.78 -15.20 1.16
CA ASP A 89 4.24 -16.58 1.21
C ASP A 89 5.38 -17.60 1.09
#